data_AF-A0A0W8DB45-F1
#
_entry.id   AF-A0A0W8DB45-F1
#
_cell.length_a   1.000
_cell.length_b   1.000
_cell.length_c   1.000
_cell.angle_alpha   90.00
_cell.angle_beta   90.00
_cell.angle_gamma   90.00
#
_symmetry.space_group_name_H-M   'P 1'
#
loop_
_entity.id
_entity.type
_entity.pdbx_description
1 polymer ?
#
loop_
_entity_poly.entity_id
_entity_poly.type
_entity_poly.pdbx_seq_one_letter_code
_entity_poly.pdbx_strand_id
1 'polypeptide(L)'
;MTSVNDAALEEVKPVSSGSGPDQWIENLRNGKVLSELELKQVCEMVKLLLIEESNVQPVSSPVTVCGDIHGQFFDLLELFRCGGDIENTNYIFMSASRRFPTKDLFCDLMWSDPEDIETWAMSPRGAGYLFGAKVTQEFNQINGLDLICRAHQLVQEGYKYMFDNSLVTVWSAPNYCYRCGNVAAILSFDENLERDFKLFREVAESSDGFNQRALVPYFL
;
A
#
# COMPACT_ATOMS: atom_id res chain seq x y z
N MET A 1 17.35 38.19 41.90
CA MET A 1 17.62 37.38 40.69
C MET A 1 17.14 35.99 40.97
N THR A 2 15.96 35.69 40.44
CA THR A 2 15.15 34.50 40.73
C THR A 2 15.72 33.29 39.98
N SER A 3 15.80 32.19 40.74
CA SER A 3 16.14 30.83 40.32
C SER A 3 15.45 30.42 39.03
N VAL A 4 16.24 29.93 38.06
CA VAL A 4 15.74 29.37 36.80
C VAL A 4 15.20 27.97 37.10
N ASN A 5 13.98 27.71 36.66
CA ASN A 5 13.20 26.53 36.95
C ASN A 5 13.84 25.25 36.39
N ASP A 6 14.00 24.26 37.26
CA ASP A 6 13.99 22.83 36.93
C ASP A 6 12.65 22.50 36.27
N ALA A 7 12.59 22.54 34.94
CA ALA A 7 11.53 21.91 34.18
C ALA A 7 11.84 20.42 34.13
N ALA A 8 11.09 19.66 34.94
CA ALA A 8 11.13 18.21 35.00
C ALA A 8 11.11 17.59 33.59
N LEU A 9 12.13 16.77 33.31
CA LEU A 9 11.99 15.66 32.38
C LEU A 9 10.85 14.80 32.93
N GLU A 10 9.68 14.84 32.30
CA GLU A 10 8.64 13.86 32.58
C GLU A 10 9.20 12.49 32.22
N GLU A 11 9.60 11.73 33.24
CA GLU A 11 9.85 10.31 33.14
C GLU A 11 8.63 9.66 32.49
N VAL A 12 8.84 9.08 31.31
CA VAL A 12 7.86 8.23 30.64
C VAL A 12 7.58 7.07 31.59
N LYS A 13 6.45 7.12 32.29
CA LYS A 13 6.00 6.03 33.15
C LYS A 13 5.87 4.76 32.31
N PRO A 14 6.37 3.61 32.78
CA PRO A 14 6.14 2.35 32.09
C PRO A 14 4.63 2.11 32.05
N VAL A 15 4.11 1.95 30.84
CA VAL A 15 2.67 1.76 30.60
C VAL A 15 2.22 0.50 31.35
N SER A 16 1.18 0.68 32.18
CA SER A 16 0.47 -0.39 32.87
C SER A 16 -0.01 -1.46 31.88
N SER A 17 0.15 -2.72 32.24
CA SER A 17 -0.30 -3.93 31.54
C SER A 17 -1.68 -3.83 30.84
N GLY A 18 -1.70 -3.39 29.59
CA GLY A 18 -2.89 -3.37 28.73
C GLY A 18 -2.49 -3.22 27.26
N SER A 19 -2.70 -4.31 26.50
CA SER A 19 -2.56 -4.49 25.04
C SER A 19 -1.35 -3.85 24.33
N GLY A 20 -0.38 -4.69 23.92
CA GLY A 20 0.70 -4.31 22.99
C GLY A 20 0.37 -4.68 21.53
N PRO A 21 1.32 -4.47 20.58
CA PRO A 21 1.11 -4.73 19.15
C PRO A 21 0.57 -6.13 18.83
N ASP A 22 1.07 -7.18 19.48
CA ASP A 22 0.62 -8.56 19.26
C ASP A 22 -0.86 -8.74 19.59
N GLN A 23 -1.31 -8.16 20.71
CA GLN A 23 -2.71 -8.22 21.11
C GLN A 23 -3.61 -7.41 20.17
N TRP A 24 -3.13 -6.26 19.68
CA TRP A 24 -3.84 -5.45 18.70
C TRP A 24 -4.01 -6.18 17.37
N ILE A 25 -2.96 -6.86 16.91
CA ILE A 25 -3.00 -7.70 15.70
C ILE A 25 -4.03 -8.82 15.88
N GLU A 26 -4.01 -9.53 17.01
CA GLU A 26 -4.99 -10.58 17.30
C GLU A 26 -6.43 -10.04 17.35
N ASN A 27 -6.64 -8.88 17.97
CA ASN A 27 -7.95 -8.22 18.01
C ASN A 27 -8.44 -7.89 16.60
N LEU A 28 -7.58 -7.28 15.77
CA LEU A 28 -7.91 -6.92 14.39
C LEU A 28 -8.21 -8.16 13.54
N ARG A 29 -7.41 -9.23 13.65
CA ARG A 29 -7.65 -10.52 12.98
C ARG A 29 -9.03 -11.10 13.32
N ASN A 30 -9.52 -10.84 14.53
CA ASN A 30 -10.87 -11.24 14.99
C ASN A 30 -11.97 -10.20 14.68
N GLY A 31 -11.69 -9.18 13.86
CA GLY A 31 -12.64 -8.13 13.50
C GLY A 31 -12.96 -7.13 14.61
N LYS A 32 -12.18 -7.12 15.70
CA LYS A 32 -12.34 -6.15 16.79
C LYS A 32 -11.57 -4.88 16.47
N VAL A 33 -12.28 -3.75 16.45
CA VAL A 33 -11.67 -2.44 16.24
C VAL A 33 -10.86 -2.00 17.45
N LEU A 34 -9.78 -1.27 17.21
CA LEU A 34 -8.98 -0.64 18.26
C LEU A 34 -9.70 0.58 18.81
N SER A 35 -9.48 0.88 20.09
CA SER A 35 -9.91 2.15 20.70
C SER A 35 -9.15 3.33 20.09
N GLU A 36 -9.68 4.55 20.24
CA GLU A 36 -9.00 5.77 19.79
C GLU A 36 -7.60 5.92 20.39
N LEU A 37 -7.44 5.54 21.67
CA LEU A 37 -6.16 5.60 22.36
C LEU A 37 -5.15 4.61 21.77
N GLU A 38 -5.55 3.37 21.56
CA GLU A 38 -4.70 2.34 20.94
C GLU A 38 -4.33 2.73 19.50
N LEU A 39 -5.30 3.24 18.72
CA LEU A 39 -5.02 3.72 17.37
C LEU A 39 -4.03 4.89 17.37
N LYS A 40 -4.16 5.83 18.30
CA LYS A 40 -3.20 6.91 18.48
C LYS A 40 -1.81 6.37 18.79
N GLN A 41 -1.70 5.37 19.67
CA GLN A 41 -0.43 4.73 20.00
C GLN A 41 0.20 4.04 18.78
N VAL A 42 -0.57 3.29 17.99
CA VAL A 42 -0.11 2.70 16.73
C VAL A 42 0.45 3.78 15.80
N CYS A 43 -0.28 4.88 15.61
CA CYS A 43 0.16 5.98 14.75
C CYS A 43 1.49 6.60 15.24
N GLU A 44 1.66 6.83 16.54
CA GLU A 44 2.91 7.38 17.06
C GLU A 44 4.08 6.40 16.91
N MET A 45 3.87 5.09 17.13
CA MET A 45 4.89 4.07 16.89
C MET A 45 5.31 4.03 15.41
N VAL A 46 4.35 4.01 14.49
CA VAL A 46 4.61 3.97 13.05
C VAL A 46 5.33 5.24 12.58
N LYS A 47 4.95 6.42 13.06
CA LYS A 47 5.65 7.68 12.71
C LYS A 47 7.13 7.63 13.08
N LEU A 48 7.46 7.10 14.27
CA LEU A 48 8.84 6.98 14.73
C LEU A 48 9.67 6.01 13.88
N LEU A 49 9.03 5.00 13.29
CA LEU A 49 9.70 4.08 12.37
C LEU A 49 9.90 4.72 11.00
N LEU A 50 8.83 5.28 10.42
CA LEU A 50 8.84 5.82 9.05
C LEU A 50 9.67 7.09 8.91
N ILE A 51 9.87 7.88 9.97
CA ILE A 51 10.69 9.11 9.91
C ILE A 51 12.18 8.82 9.66
N GLU A 52 12.64 7.63 10.03
CA GLU A 52 14.03 7.19 9.84
C GLU A 52 14.24 6.49 8.48
N GLU A 53 13.16 6.20 7.75
CA GLU A 53 13.22 5.52 6.46
C GLU A 53 13.57 6.48 5.31
N SER A 54 14.25 5.93 4.29
CA SER A 54 14.61 6.66 3.08
C SER A 54 13.41 6.80 2.15
N ASN A 55 13.35 7.92 1.42
CA ASN A 55 12.39 8.09 0.30
C ASN A 55 12.54 6.99 -0.77
N VAL A 56 13.74 6.43 -0.91
CA VAL A 56 14.03 5.25 -1.73
C VAL A 56 14.56 4.16 -0.79
N GLN A 57 13.67 3.28 -0.36
CA GLN A 57 13.98 2.25 0.62
C GLN A 57 14.46 0.97 -0.09
N PRO A 58 15.72 0.53 0.13
CA PRO A 58 16.18 -0.74 -0.42
C PRO A 58 15.48 -1.91 0.29
N VAL A 59 15.02 -2.89 -0.49
CA VAL A 59 14.41 -4.12 0.02
C VAL A 59 15.06 -5.32 -0.67
N SER A 60 15.34 -6.37 0.08
CA SER A 60 15.94 -7.61 -0.44
C SER A 60 14.85 -8.64 -0.75
N SER A 61 15.09 -9.48 -1.74
CA SER A 61 14.30 -10.70 -1.93
C SER A 61 14.66 -11.76 -0.88
N PRO A 62 13.77 -12.72 -0.59
CA PRO A 62 12.42 -12.89 -1.13
C PRO A 62 11.43 -11.85 -0.57
N VAL A 63 10.50 -11.38 -1.41
CA VAL A 63 9.53 -10.33 -1.04
C VAL A 63 8.24 -10.44 -1.85
N THR A 64 7.11 -10.12 -1.23
CA THR A 64 5.80 -10.05 -1.89
C THR A 64 5.32 -8.61 -2.00
N VAL A 65 5.04 -8.18 -3.22
CA VAL A 65 4.57 -6.84 -3.56
C VAL A 65 3.05 -6.85 -3.71
N CYS A 66 2.40 -5.95 -2.97
CA CYS A 66 0.96 -5.74 -2.93
C CYS A 66 0.62 -4.38 -3.52
N GLY A 67 -0.42 -4.34 -4.35
CA GLY A 67 -0.99 -3.12 -4.89
C GLY A 67 -1.99 -2.45 -3.95
N ASP A 68 -2.97 -1.77 -4.54
CA ASP A 68 -4.02 -1.06 -3.81
C ASP A 68 -4.95 -2.02 -3.02
N ILE A 69 -5.33 -1.63 -1.80
CA ILE A 69 -6.24 -2.40 -0.90
C ILE A 69 -7.58 -1.68 -0.67
N HIS A 70 -7.61 -0.34 -0.73
CA HIS A 70 -8.83 0.49 -0.59
C HIS A 70 -9.71 0.22 0.66
N GLY A 71 -9.10 -0.26 1.75
CA GLY A 71 -9.81 -0.50 3.01
C GLY A 71 -10.71 -1.74 3.00
N GLN A 72 -10.57 -2.62 2.00
CA GLN A 72 -11.24 -3.92 1.95
C GLN A 72 -10.58 -4.89 2.94
N PHE A 73 -10.91 -4.74 4.22
CA PHE A 73 -10.22 -5.43 5.32
C PHE A 73 -10.30 -6.96 5.24
N PHE A 74 -11.46 -7.53 4.93
CA PHE A 74 -11.60 -8.98 4.83
C PHE A 74 -10.82 -9.56 3.64
N ASP A 75 -10.78 -8.83 2.52
CA ASP A 75 -9.97 -9.22 1.37
C ASP A 75 -8.45 -9.06 1.65
N LEU A 76 -8.05 -8.14 2.53
CA LEU A 76 -6.67 -8.07 3.03
C LEU A 76 -6.29 -9.30 3.88
N LEU A 77 -7.22 -9.87 4.65
CA LEU A 77 -6.97 -11.13 5.34
C LEU A 77 -6.78 -12.27 4.35
N GLU A 78 -7.58 -12.32 3.27
CA GLU A 78 -7.40 -13.29 2.20
C GLU A 78 -6.07 -13.10 1.46
N LEU A 79 -5.64 -11.85 1.23
CA LEU A 79 -4.32 -11.54 0.69
C LEU A 79 -3.21 -12.21 1.51
N PHE A 80 -3.24 -12.13 2.84
CA PHE A 80 -2.25 -12.80 3.69
C PHE A 80 -2.35 -14.33 3.65
N ARG A 81 -3.56 -14.89 3.46
CA ARG A 81 -3.74 -16.33 3.28
C ARG A 81 -3.12 -16.82 1.96
N CYS A 82 -3.18 -16.02 0.90
CA CYS A 82 -2.54 -16.34 -0.38
C CYS A 82 -1.02 -16.06 -0.37
N GLY A 83 -0.62 -14.92 0.19
CA GLY A 83 0.76 -14.44 0.16
C GLY A 83 1.69 -15.18 1.10
N GLY A 84 1.19 -15.59 2.27
CA GLY A 84 1.97 -16.16 3.37
C GLY A 84 1.85 -15.32 4.65
N ASP A 85 2.12 -15.93 5.81
CA ASP A 85 2.03 -15.20 7.09
C ASP A 85 3.09 -14.09 7.16
N ILE A 86 2.73 -12.97 7.78
CA ILE A 86 3.57 -11.79 7.99
C ILE A 86 4.80 -12.10 8.85
N GLU A 87 4.78 -13.18 9.63
CA GLU A 87 5.93 -13.64 10.43
C GLU A 87 7.05 -14.25 9.56
N ASN A 88 6.70 -14.78 8.39
CA ASN A 88 7.62 -15.56 7.54
C ASN A 88 7.80 -14.96 6.14
N THR A 89 7.04 -13.92 5.79
CA THR A 89 7.00 -13.36 4.44
C THR A 89 7.23 -11.86 4.50
N ASN A 90 8.22 -11.37 3.75
CA ASN A 90 8.45 -9.94 3.60
C ASN A 90 7.40 -9.36 2.65
N TYR A 91 6.84 -8.21 3.01
CA TYR A 91 5.83 -7.53 2.19
C TYR A 91 6.21 -6.08 1.87
N ILE A 92 5.89 -5.67 0.65
CA ILE A 92 5.87 -4.26 0.23
C ILE A 92 4.44 -3.91 -0.16
N PHE A 93 3.84 -2.92 0.49
CA PHE A 93 2.52 -2.41 0.11
C PHE A 93 2.67 -1.08 -0.64
N MET A 94 2.22 -1.04 -1.89
CA MET A 94 2.25 0.15 -2.76
C MET A 94 0.95 0.97 -2.69
N SER A 95 0.11 0.74 -1.69
CA SER A 95 -1.19 1.41 -1.57
C SER A 95 -1.02 2.91 -1.33
N ALA A 96 -1.64 3.73 -2.19
CA ALA A 96 -1.53 5.17 -2.10
C ALA A 96 -2.20 5.74 -0.83
N SER A 97 -1.46 6.56 -0.09
CA SER A 97 -2.05 7.43 0.93
C SER A 97 -2.75 8.62 0.27
N ARG A 98 -3.94 8.97 0.77
CA ARG A 98 -4.76 10.08 0.26
C ARG A 98 -4.13 11.44 0.59
N ARG A 99 -3.13 11.85 -0.20
CA ARG A 99 -2.62 13.22 -0.21
C ARG A 99 -3.32 13.99 -1.33
N PHE A 100 -3.78 15.21 -1.02
CA PHE A 100 -4.29 16.11 -2.05
C PHE A 100 -3.18 16.38 -3.08
N PRO A 101 -3.47 16.28 -4.39
CA PRO A 101 -2.46 16.51 -5.41
C PRO A 101 -1.89 17.93 -5.33
N THR A 102 -0.58 18.04 -5.12
CA THR A 102 0.20 19.28 -5.28
C THR A 102 0.89 19.27 -6.64
N LYS A 103 1.29 20.41 -7.20
CA LYS A 103 2.09 20.42 -8.45
C LYS A 103 3.58 20.26 -8.11
N ASP A 104 3.95 19.10 -7.60
CA ASP A 104 5.33 18.75 -7.24
C ASP A 104 5.68 17.33 -7.72
N LEU A 105 6.96 16.98 -7.63
CA LEU A 105 7.48 15.68 -8.06
C LEU A 105 6.85 14.50 -7.30
N PHE A 106 6.48 14.70 -6.03
CA PHE A 106 5.83 13.66 -5.24
C PHE A 106 4.45 13.33 -5.80
N CYS A 107 3.72 14.35 -6.25
CA CYS A 107 2.46 14.15 -6.94
C CYS A 107 2.64 13.36 -8.24
N ASP A 108 3.66 13.69 -9.05
CA ASP A 108 3.92 12.96 -10.28
C ASP A 108 4.25 11.48 -10.00
N LEU A 109 5.02 11.18 -8.95
CA LEU A 109 5.31 9.81 -8.52
C LEU A 109 4.04 9.03 -8.10
N MET A 110 3.09 9.71 -7.45
CA MET A 110 1.88 9.08 -6.93
C MET A 110 0.74 8.96 -7.95
N TRP A 111 0.65 9.88 -8.92
CA TRP A 111 -0.53 10.06 -9.78
C TRP A 111 -0.29 9.80 -11.26
N SER A 112 0.96 9.60 -11.69
CA SER A 112 1.26 9.30 -13.08
C SER A 112 0.88 7.87 -13.44
N ASP A 113 0.55 7.67 -14.71
CA ASP A 113 0.00 6.41 -15.23
C ASP A 113 0.68 5.99 -16.55
N PRO A 114 0.99 4.70 -16.73
CA PRO A 114 1.37 4.18 -18.03
C PRO A 114 0.18 4.21 -19.00
N GLU A 115 0.44 4.54 -20.26
CA GLU A 115 -0.53 4.49 -21.35
C GLU A 115 0.14 4.02 -22.66
N ASP A 116 -0.64 3.49 -23.60
CA ASP A 116 -0.17 3.09 -24.94
C ASP A 116 0.10 4.32 -25.84
N ILE A 117 1.10 5.09 -25.41
CA ILE A 117 1.66 6.25 -26.08
C ILE A 117 3.19 6.10 -26.17
N GLU A 118 3.83 6.90 -27.02
CA GLU A 118 5.29 6.82 -27.15
C GLU A 118 6.00 7.51 -25.98
N THR A 119 5.57 8.72 -25.60
CA THR A 119 6.26 9.58 -24.63
C THR A 119 5.36 10.07 -23.51
N TRP A 120 5.16 11.38 -23.34
CA TRP A 120 4.37 11.97 -22.26
C TRP A 120 3.07 12.57 -22.78
N ALA A 121 2.01 12.49 -21.99
CA ALA A 121 0.78 13.24 -22.22
C ALA A 121 0.18 13.75 -20.90
N MET A 122 -0.73 14.72 -20.99
CA MET A 122 -1.43 15.23 -19.82
C MET A 122 -2.36 14.17 -19.24
N SER A 123 -2.27 13.95 -17.93
CA SER A 123 -3.16 13.01 -17.23
C SER A 123 -4.60 13.54 -17.19
N PRO A 124 -5.61 12.71 -17.53
CA PRO A 124 -7.01 13.07 -17.37
C PRO A 124 -7.43 13.15 -15.90
N ARG A 125 -6.60 12.69 -14.95
CA ARG A 125 -6.85 12.77 -13.51
C ARG A 125 -6.75 14.18 -12.93
N GLY A 126 -6.17 15.12 -13.69
CA GLY A 126 -5.86 16.47 -13.21
C GLY A 126 -4.60 16.56 -12.36
N ALA A 127 -3.86 15.46 -12.22
CA ALA A 127 -2.59 15.34 -11.50
C ALA A 127 -1.71 14.26 -12.15
N GLY A 128 -0.39 14.43 -12.08
CA GLY A 128 0.57 13.56 -12.75
C GLY A 128 0.52 13.65 -14.28
N TYR A 129 1.21 12.72 -14.93
CA TYR A 129 1.28 12.59 -16.38
C TYR A 129 0.96 11.17 -16.83
N LEU A 130 0.54 11.04 -18.09
CA LEU A 130 0.62 9.76 -18.77
C LEU A 130 2.04 9.57 -19.31
N PHE A 131 2.59 8.37 -19.20
CA PHE A 131 3.89 8.03 -19.74
C PHE A 131 3.87 6.75 -20.57
N GLY A 132 4.69 6.76 -21.62
CA GLY A 132 4.73 5.76 -22.66
C GLY A 132 5.97 4.87 -22.64
N ALA A 133 6.04 3.97 -23.61
CA ALA A 133 7.07 2.94 -23.68
C ALA A 133 8.50 3.52 -23.69
N LYS A 134 8.74 4.59 -24.46
CA LYS A 134 10.08 5.19 -24.59
C LYS A 134 10.55 5.77 -23.27
N VAL A 135 9.65 6.42 -22.53
CA VAL A 135 9.95 7.02 -21.21
C VAL A 135 10.31 5.94 -20.21
N THR A 136 9.54 4.85 -20.16
CA THR A 136 9.80 3.71 -19.27
C THR A 136 11.15 3.06 -19.60
N GLN A 137 11.42 2.80 -20.88
CA GLN A 137 12.67 2.17 -21.32
C GLN A 137 13.89 3.05 -21.01
N GLU A 138 13.82 4.35 -21.30
CA GLU A 138 14.90 5.29 -21.01
C GLU A 138 15.15 5.39 -19.49
N PHE A 139 14.10 5.50 -18.68
CA PHE A 139 14.23 5.53 -17.23
C PHE A 139 14.87 4.25 -16.68
N ASN A 140 14.42 3.07 -17.13
CA ASN A 140 14.99 1.79 -16.73
C ASN A 140 16.46 1.67 -17.13
N GLN A 141 16.80 2.06 -18.35
CA GLN A 141 18.18 2.00 -18.85
C GLN A 141 19.12 2.92 -18.06
N ILE A 142 18.71 4.16 -17.79
CA ILE A 142 19.52 5.14 -17.05
C ILE A 142 19.78 4.66 -15.61
N ASN A 143 18.78 4.05 -14.98
CA ASN A 143 18.85 3.64 -13.57
C ASN A 143 19.26 2.18 -13.38
N GLY A 144 19.49 1.42 -14.46
CA GLY A 144 19.84 0.00 -14.40
C GLY A 144 18.72 -0.87 -13.79
N LEU A 145 17.47 -0.60 -14.13
CA LEU A 145 16.29 -1.31 -13.61
C LEU A 145 15.75 -2.31 -14.63
N ASP A 146 15.40 -3.50 -14.17
CA ASP A 146 14.76 -4.54 -15.01
C ASP A 146 13.24 -4.39 -15.10
N LEU A 147 12.62 -3.75 -14.10
CA LEU A 147 11.18 -3.68 -13.96
C LEU A 147 10.77 -2.47 -13.11
N ILE A 148 9.76 -1.74 -13.58
CA ILE A 148 8.96 -0.86 -12.73
C ILE A 148 7.72 -1.63 -12.25
N CYS A 149 7.59 -1.81 -10.94
CA CYS A 149 6.38 -2.35 -10.31
C CYS A 149 5.59 -1.20 -9.69
N ARG A 150 4.29 -1.12 -9.98
CA ARG A 150 3.43 -0.02 -9.53
C ARG A 150 1.97 -0.45 -9.30
N ALA A 151 1.15 0.41 -8.68
CA ALA A 151 -0.27 0.12 -8.35
C ALA A 151 -1.26 1.13 -8.99
N HIS A 152 -2.19 1.73 -8.24
CA HIS A 152 -3.05 2.88 -8.61
C HIS A 152 -4.09 2.71 -9.74
N GLN A 153 -3.78 2.01 -10.83
CA GLN A 153 -4.74 1.75 -11.91
C GLN A 153 -5.43 0.41 -11.69
N LEU A 154 -6.77 0.43 -11.67
CA LEU A 154 -7.56 -0.78 -11.65
C LEU A 154 -7.24 -1.64 -12.88
N VAL A 155 -6.90 -2.91 -12.64
CA VAL A 155 -6.71 -3.93 -13.67
C VAL A 155 -7.66 -5.09 -13.41
N GLN A 156 -8.42 -5.48 -14.44
CA GLN A 156 -9.46 -6.51 -14.32
C GLN A 156 -8.91 -7.88 -13.92
N GLU A 157 -7.75 -8.25 -14.44
CA GLU A 157 -7.09 -9.54 -14.15
C GLU A 157 -6.19 -9.49 -12.89
N GLY A 158 -6.23 -8.40 -12.12
CA GLY A 158 -5.39 -8.18 -10.94
C GLY A 158 -3.97 -7.70 -11.26
N TYR A 159 -3.42 -7.97 -12.44
CA TYR A 159 -2.14 -7.41 -12.88
C TYR A 159 -2.07 -7.21 -14.39
N LYS A 160 -1.21 -6.29 -14.85
CA LYS A 160 -0.99 -6.01 -16.27
C LYS A 160 0.47 -5.64 -16.53
N TYR A 161 1.11 -6.38 -17.44
CA TYR A 161 2.39 -5.97 -18.01
C TYR A 161 2.20 -4.97 -19.14
N MET A 162 3.13 -4.04 -19.26
CA MET A 162 3.23 -3.08 -20.35
C MET A 162 4.69 -2.94 -20.80
N PHE A 163 4.87 -2.43 -22.02
CA PHE A 163 6.18 -2.02 -22.55
C PHE A 163 7.22 -3.16 -22.53
N ASP A 164 6.91 -4.26 -23.23
CA ASP A 164 7.79 -5.44 -23.31
C ASP A 164 8.14 -6.06 -21.94
N ASN A 165 7.15 -6.08 -21.03
CA ASN A 165 7.25 -6.57 -19.65
C ASN A 165 8.25 -5.78 -18.77
N SER A 166 8.64 -4.56 -19.17
CA SER A 166 9.50 -3.68 -18.38
C SER A 166 8.72 -2.86 -17.33
N LEU A 167 7.39 -2.90 -17.37
CA LEU A 167 6.51 -2.33 -16.37
C LEU A 167 5.38 -3.30 -16.02
N VAL A 168 5.04 -3.37 -14.74
CA VAL A 168 3.86 -4.09 -14.25
C VAL A 168 3.01 -3.22 -13.32
N THR A 169 1.71 -3.24 -13.57
CA THR A 169 0.70 -2.75 -12.62
C THR A 169 0.13 -3.93 -11.83
N VAL A 170 0.14 -3.84 -10.50
CA VAL A 170 -0.41 -4.83 -9.57
C VAL A 170 -1.59 -4.21 -8.81
N TRP A 171 -2.70 -4.93 -8.74
CA TRP A 171 -3.93 -4.51 -8.08
C TRP A 171 -4.38 -5.58 -7.08
N SER A 172 -4.54 -5.22 -5.81
CA SER A 172 -4.75 -6.19 -4.72
C SER A 172 -6.12 -6.06 -4.02
N ALA A 173 -7.08 -5.38 -4.66
CA ALA A 173 -8.44 -5.19 -4.15
C ALA A 173 -9.48 -5.87 -5.06
N PRO A 174 -9.94 -7.09 -4.74
CA PRO A 174 -10.84 -7.85 -5.61
C PRO A 174 -12.24 -7.22 -5.58
N ASN A 175 -12.99 -7.39 -6.68
CA ASN A 175 -14.32 -6.82 -6.88
C ASN A 175 -14.40 -5.37 -6.36
N TYR A 176 -13.53 -4.51 -6.86
CA TYR A 176 -13.34 -3.16 -6.34
C TYR A 176 -14.67 -2.40 -6.25
N CYS A 177 -14.85 -1.68 -5.14
CA CYS A 177 -16.10 -0.99 -4.80
C CYS A 177 -17.35 -1.89 -4.88
N TYR A 178 -17.19 -3.21 -4.71
CA TYR A 178 -18.23 -4.25 -4.78
C TYR A 178 -18.99 -4.31 -6.10
N ARG A 179 -18.41 -3.76 -7.18
CA ARG A 179 -19.09 -3.57 -8.47
C ARG A 179 -18.21 -3.84 -9.67
N CYS A 180 -16.90 -3.72 -9.54
CA CYS A 180 -15.99 -3.82 -10.68
C CYS A 180 -15.80 -5.25 -11.18
N GLY A 181 -16.02 -6.27 -10.34
CA GLY A 181 -15.89 -7.70 -10.70
C GLY A 181 -14.46 -8.15 -11.02
N ASN A 182 -13.45 -7.29 -10.80
CA ASN A 182 -12.05 -7.61 -11.06
C ASN A 182 -11.50 -8.66 -10.09
N VAL A 183 -10.48 -9.38 -10.54
CA VAL A 183 -9.63 -10.22 -9.69
C VAL A 183 -8.56 -9.35 -9.02
N ALA A 184 -8.01 -9.82 -7.91
CA ALA A 184 -6.85 -9.23 -7.27
C ALA A 184 -5.62 -10.12 -7.42
N ALA A 185 -4.44 -9.51 -7.39
CA ALA A 185 -3.15 -10.18 -7.48
C ALA A 185 -2.19 -9.65 -6.42
N ILE A 186 -1.22 -10.48 -6.06
CA ILE A 186 0.04 -10.10 -5.42
C ILE A 186 1.20 -10.67 -6.25
N LEU A 187 2.33 -9.99 -6.25
CA LEU A 187 3.53 -10.36 -7.00
C LEU A 187 4.62 -10.77 -6.03
N SER A 188 4.97 -12.05 -6.01
CA SER A 188 6.07 -12.58 -5.19
C SER A 188 7.36 -12.65 -6.01
N PHE A 189 8.47 -12.27 -5.38
CA PHE A 189 9.83 -12.45 -5.85
C PHE A 189 10.53 -13.45 -4.93
N ASP A 190 11.12 -14.49 -5.51
CA ASP A 190 11.92 -15.47 -4.78
C ASP A 190 13.37 -14.99 -4.57
N GLU A 191 14.22 -15.83 -3.98
CA GLU A 191 15.64 -15.55 -3.74
C GLU A 191 16.43 -15.20 -5.02
N ASN A 192 15.99 -15.70 -6.18
CA ASN A 192 16.62 -15.47 -7.49
C ASN A 192 15.95 -14.33 -8.28
N LEU A 193 15.01 -13.59 -7.67
CA LEU A 193 14.17 -12.58 -8.32
C LEU A 193 13.24 -13.13 -9.41
N GLU A 194 12.96 -14.44 -9.38
CA GLU A 194 11.90 -15.04 -10.19
C GLU A 194 10.53 -14.56 -9.71
N ARG A 195 9.65 -14.29 -10.67
CA ARG A 195 8.37 -13.60 -10.47
C ARG A 195 7.23 -14.61 -10.48
N ASP A 196 6.39 -14.60 -9.46
CA ASP A 196 5.15 -15.39 -9.40
C ASP A 196 3.95 -14.52 -9.02
N PHE A 197 2.83 -14.71 -9.70
CA PHE A 197 1.58 -14.02 -9.38
C PHE A 197 0.61 -14.96 -8.68
N LYS A 198 0.13 -14.52 -7.52
CA LYS A 198 -0.95 -15.20 -6.82
C LYS A 198 -2.23 -14.41 -6.97
N LEU A 199 -3.23 -15.01 -7.61
CA LEU A 199 -4.53 -14.41 -7.87
C LEU A 199 -5.54 -14.82 -6.79
N PHE A 200 -6.41 -13.89 -6.39
CA PHE A 200 -7.47 -14.14 -5.43
C PHE A 200 -8.72 -13.30 -5.71
N ARG A 201 -9.86 -13.74 -5.18
CA ARG A 201 -11.18 -13.11 -5.33
C ARG A 201 -11.70 -12.64 -3.99
N GLU A 202 -12.77 -11.85 -4.03
CA GLU A 202 -13.45 -11.32 -2.85
C GLU A 202 -14.00 -12.44 -1.98
N VAL A 203 -13.98 -12.24 -0.67
CA VAL A 203 -14.58 -13.15 0.30
C VAL A 203 -16.04 -12.79 0.60
N ALA A 204 -16.83 -13.75 1.09
CA ALA A 204 -18.26 -13.55 1.34
C ALA A 204 -18.52 -12.44 2.38
N GLU A 205 -17.66 -12.37 3.40
CA GLU A 205 -17.69 -11.39 4.48
C GLU A 205 -17.56 -9.94 3.98
N SER A 206 -16.88 -9.74 2.85
CA SER A 206 -16.77 -8.44 2.18
C SER A 206 -18.14 -7.94 1.70
N SER A 207 -19.07 -8.85 1.35
CA SER A 207 -20.45 -8.52 0.96
C SER A 207 -21.35 -8.27 2.17
N ASP A 208 -21.14 -8.98 3.28
CA ASP A 208 -21.96 -8.86 4.49
C ASP A 208 -21.69 -7.55 5.27
N GLY A 209 -20.45 -7.04 5.21
CA GLY A 209 -20.06 -5.76 5.81
C GLY A 209 -20.82 -4.54 5.26
N PHE A 210 -21.47 -4.68 4.10
CA PHE A 210 -22.28 -3.63 3.48
C PHE A 210 -23.57 -3.33 4.27
N ASN A 211 -24.08 -4.28 5.05
CA ASN A 211 -25.30 -4.09 5.85
C ASN A 211 -25.09 -3.30 7.14
N GLN A 212 -23.84 -3.08 7.60
CA GLN A 212 -23.58 -2.44 8.90
C GLN A 212 -22.94 -1.05 8.84
N ARG A 213 -22.42 -0.60 7.68
CA ARG A 213 -21.89 0.76 7.53
C ARG A 213 -22.79 1.54 6.59
N ALA A 214 -23.68 2.35 7.18
CA ALA A 214 -24.19 3.53 6.51
C ALA A 214 -23.03 4.21 5.77
N LEU A 215 -23.23 4.43 4.47
CA LEU A 215 -22.33 5.15 3.57
C LEU A 215 -21.61 6.28 4.30
N VAL A 216 -20.38 6.02 4.74
CA VAL A 216 -19.46 7.10 5.06
C VAL A 216 -19.12 7.70 3.68
N PRO A 217 -19.43 8.97 3.41
CA PRO A 217 -19.37 9.56 2.07
C PRO A 217 -17.92 9.86 1.64
N TYR A 218 -16.98 9.00 2.00
CA TYR A 218 -15.55 9.13 1.77
C TYR A 218 -15.09 8.54 0.42
N PHE A 219 -16.03 8.09 -0.42
CA PHE A 219 -15.77 7.45 -1.71
C PHE A 219 -16.50 8.14 -2.86
N LEU A 220 -16.47 9.48 -2.87
CA LEU A 220 -16.73 10.32 -4.03
C LEU A 220 -15.60 11.33 -4.19
#